data_AF-A0A6A6ZSG8-F1
#
_entry.id   AF-A0A6A6ZSG8-F1
#
_cell.length_a   1.000
_cell.length_b   1.000
_cell.length_c   1.000
_cell.angle_alpha   90.00
_cell.angle_beta   90.00
_cell.angle_gamma   90.00
#
_symmetry.space_group_name_H-M   'P 1'
#
loop_
_entity.id
_entity.type
_entity.pdbx_description
1 polymer ?
#
loop_
_entity_poly.entity_id
_entity_poly.type
_entity_poly.pdbx_seq_one_letter_code
_entity_poly.pdbx_strand_id
1 'polypeptide(L)'
;HTDLGCLSLLFHAEAGLQVRLREAGPWEHVQTRRGLAIVNVGETLQFMSNGSLRSVLHRVAPLAQHILQERFTVGYFMRAENTASFLGREGENTTAGSWHDDKLKAYQLK
;
A
#
# COMPACT_ATOMS: atom_id res chain seq x y z
N HIS A 1 -0.43 -7.14 0.83
CA HIS A 1 -0.72 -6.40 2.08
C HIS A 1 -1.37 -5.07 1.70
N THR A 2 -1.70 -4.23 2.68
CA THR A 2 -1.99 -2.79 2.52
C THR A 2 -0.80 -2.01 3.06
N ASP A 3 -0.59 -0.79 2.58
CA ASP A 3 0.49 0.08 3.07
C ASP A 3 0.02 0.86 4.30
N LEU A 4 0.83 0.97 5.34
CA LEU A 4 0.44 1.66 6.58
C LEU A 4 0.42 3.19 6.46
N GLY A 5 1.32 3.74 5.62
CA GLY A 5 1.56 5.17 5.48
C GLY A 5 0.48 5.93 4.70
N CYS A 6 0.88 7.03 4.06
CA CYS A 6 -0.01 7.85 3.24
C CYS A 6 0.02 7.45 1.77
N LEU A 7 1.20 7.51 1.15
CA LEU A 7 1.40 7.14 -0.25
C LEU A 7 2.64 6.27 -0.39
N SER A 8 2.57 5.30 -1.29
CA SER A 8 3.74 4.56 -1.75
C SER A 8 3.94 4.81 -3.23
N LEU A 9 5.11 5.28 -3.61
CA LEU A 9 5.50 5.53 -4.99
C LEU A 9 6.51 4.47 -5.41
N LEU A 10 6.20 3.72 -6.45
CA LEU A 10 7.07 2.68 -7.00
C LEU A 10 7.56 3.11 -8.38
N PHE A 11 8.88 3.17 -8.52
CA PHE A 11 9.56 3.46 -9.78
C PHE A 11 10.17 2.15 -10.31
N HIS A 12 9.44 1.50 -11.22
CA HIS A 12 9.91 0.31 -11.93
C HIS A 12 9.17 0.14 -13.27
N ALA A 13 9.77 -0.62 -14.20
CA ALA A 13 9.20 -0.82 -15.54
C ALA A 13 8.59 -2.21 -15.71
N GLU A 14 8.98 -3.17 -14.90
CA GLU A 14 8.66 -4.59 -15.05
C GLU A 14 7.33 -4.94 -14.39
N ALA A 15 6.52 -5.74 -15.07
CA ALA A 15 5.22 -6.13 -14.56
C ALA A 15 5.30 -7.13 -13.38
N GLY A 16 4.16 -7.32 -12.70
CA GLY A 16 4.01 -8.29 -11.62
C GLY A 16 3.29 -7.77 -10.38
N LEU A 17 3.12 -6.46 -10.24
CA LEU A 17 2.23 -5.89 -9.23
C LEU A 17 0.78 -6.26 -9.57
N GLN A 18 0.06 -6.78 -8.57
CA GLN A 18 -1.37 -7.01 -8.62
C GLN A 18 -2.07 -6.27 -7.49
N VAL A 19 -3.26 -5.77 -7.76
CA VAL A 19 -4.16 -5.14 -6.79
C VAL A 19 -5.47 -5.89 -6.71
N ARG A 20 -6.15 -5.78 -5.57
CA ARG A 20 -7.49 -6.31 -5.36
C ARG A 20 -8.37 -5.19 -4.83
N LEU A 21 -9.21 -4.65 -5.71
CA LEU A 21 -10.03 -3.45 -5.46
C LEU A 21 -11.18 -3.68 -4.48
N ARG A 22 -11.61 -4.93 -4.30
CA ARG A 22 -12.66 -5.35 -3.35
C ARG A 22 -12.18 -6.58 -2.60
N GLU A 23 -12.50 -6.74 -1.32
CA GLU A 23 -11.99 -7.87 -0.52
C GLU A 23 -12.29 -9.25 -1.13
N ALA A 24 -13.48 -9.42 -1.72
CA ALA A 24 -13.87 -10.64 -2.45
C ALA A 24 -13.67 -10.54 -3.98
N GLY A 25 -12.93 -9.55 -4.46
CA GLY A 25 -12.68 -9.33 -5.89
C GLY A 25 -11.49 -10.14 -6.43
N PRO A 26 -11.34 -10.19 -7.77
CA PRO A 26 -10.18 -10.80 -8.40
C PRO A 26 -8.91 -9.98 -8.12
N TRP A 27 -7.75 -10.62 -8.34
CA TRP A 27 -6.48 -9.94 -8.44
C TRP A 27 -6.28 -9.44 -9.87
N GLU A 28 -5.96 -8.16 -10.01
CA GLU A 28 -5.78 -7.50 -11.30
C GLU A 28 -4.36 -6.97 -11.43
N HIS A 29 -3.72 -7.17 -12.58
CA HIS A 29 -2.38 -6.66 -12.81
C HIS A 29 -2.39 -5.15 -13.01
N VAL A 30 -1.47 -4.46 -12.34
CA VAL A 30 -1.23 -3.04 -12.58
C VAL A 30 -0.35 -2.91 -13.82
N GLN A 31 -0.81 -2.12 -14.79
CA GLN A 31 -0.03 -1.81 -15.97
C GLN A 31 1.16 -0.91 -15.59
N THR A 32 2.37 -1.34 -15.93
CA THR A 32 3.57 -0.52 -15.83
C THR A 32 3.77 0.29 -17.11
N ARG A 33 4.32 1.50 -16.97
CA ARG A 33 4.65 2.38 -18.09
C ARG A 33 5.99 3.04 -17.83
N ARG A 34 6.92 2.93 -18.79
CA ARG A 34 8.24 3.56 -18.68
C ARG A 34 8.09 5.07 -18.48
N GLY A 35 8.82 5.62 -17.51
CA GLY A 35 8.79 7.04 -17.17
C GLY A 35 7.64 7.46 -16.24
N LEU A 36 6.78 6.52 -15.82
CA LEU A 36 5.72 6.77 -14.84
C LEU A 36 5.98 6.00 -13.55
N ALA A 37 5.52 6.56 -12.43
CA ALA A 37 5.48 5.88 -11.15
C ALA A 37 4.10 5.26 -10.91
N ILE A 38 4.07 4.13 -10.20
CA ILE A 38 2.84 3.61 -9.60
C ILE A 38 2.66 4.29 -8.25
N VAL A 39 1.46 4.79 -7.98
CA VAL A 39 1.13 5.46 -6.72
C VAL A 39 0.02 4.67 -6.01
N ASN A 40 0.31 4.16 -4.82
CA ASN A 40 -0.65 3.48 -3.97
C ASN A 40 -1.04 4.36 -2.79
N VAL A 41 -2.32 4.26 -2.38
CA VAL A 41 -2.84 4.88 -1.16
C VAL A 41 -2.62 3.94 0.01
N GLY A 42 -2.07 4.46 1.11
CA GLY A 42 -1.94 3.76 2.38
C GLY A 42 -3.09 4.03 3.35
N GLU A 43 -3.15 3.22 4.41
CA GLU A 43 -4.20 3.23 5.43
C GLU A 43 -4.33 4.61 6.11
N THR A 44 -3.20 5.25 6.44
CA THR A 44 -3.23 6.58 7.08
C THR A 44 -3.95 7.62 6.22
N LEU A 45 -3.66 7.67 4.91
CA LEU A 45 -4.33 8.62 4.01
C LEU A 45 -5.80 8.24 3.78
N GLN A 46 -6.14 6.96 3.80
CA GLN A 46 -7.54 6.53 3.78
C GLN A 46 -8.32 7.10 4.97
N PHE A 47 -7.77 7.02 6.19
CA PHE A 47 -8.41 7.59 7.37
C PHE A 47 -8.50 9.12 7.30
N MET A 48 -7.39 9.80 6.97
CA MET A 48 -7.36 11.26 6.86
C MET A 48 -8.31 11.81 5.78
N SER A 49 -8.56 11.02 4.74
CA SER A 49 -9.48 11.38 3.65
C SER A 49 -10.92 10.92 3.89
N ASN A 50 -11.23 10.43 5.10
CA ASN A 50 -12.52 9.87 5.48
C ASN A 50 -13.04 8.81 4.48
N GLY A 51 -12.13 7.97 3.98
CA GLY A 51 -12.44 6.88 3.05
C GLY A 51 -12.61 7.28 1.58
N SER A 52 -12.49 8.57 1.22
CA SER A 52 -12.57 9.00 -0.18
C SER A 52 -11.41 8.47 -1.03
N LEU A 53 -10.22 8.27 -0.42
CA LEU A 53 -9.09 7.55 -1.00
C LEU A 53 -8.96 6.19 -0.33
N ARG A 54 -8.88 5.12 -1.11
CA ARG A 54 -8.91 3.76 -0.58
C ARG A 54 -7.54 3.10 -0.63
N SER A 55 -7.09 2.59 0.50
CA SER A 55 -5.98 1.65 0.57
C SER A 55 -6.46 0.26 0.16
N VAL A 56 -5.80 -0.30 -0.86
CA VAL A 56 -6.18 -1.59 -1.45
C VAL A 56 -5.14 -2.64 -1.20
N LEU A 57 -5.59 -3.89 -1.11
CA LEU A 57 -4.69 -5.04 -1.04
C LEU A 57 -3.89 -5.11 -2.34
N HIS A 58 -2.58 -5.21 -2.20
CA HIS A 58 -1.68 -5.44 -3.31
C HIS A 58 -0.74 -6.59 -3.00
N ARG A 59 -0.20 -7.21 -4.04
CA ARG A 59 0.82 -8.25 -3.96
C ARG A 59 1.71 -8.22 -5.19
N VAL A 60 2.86 -8.86 -5.10
CA VAL A 60 3.66 -9.21 -6.27
C VAL A 60 3.37 -10.65 -6.63
N ALA A 61 3.02 -10.90 -7.89
CA ALA A 61 2.90 -12.25 -8.44
C ALA A 61 3.81 -12.37 -9.68
N PRO A 62 4.54 -13.50 -9.84
CA PRO A 62 5.34 -13.73 -11.03
C PRO A 62 4.43 -13.86 -12.26
N LEU A 63 4.87 -13.33 -13.39
CA LEU A 63 4.28 -13.62 -14.70
C LEU A 63 5.01 -14.82 -15.30
N ALA A 64 4.27 -15.76 -15.89
CA ALA A 64 4.84 -17.00 -16.45
C ALA A 64 6.03 -16.75 -17.40
N GLN A 65 5.98 -15.63 -18.14
CA GLN A 65 7.01 -15.19 -19.08
C GLN A 65 8.27 -14.56 -18.44
N HIS A 66 8.26 -14.23 -17.14
CA HIS A 66 9.33 -13.47 -16.47
C HIS A 66 9.88 -14.16 -15.20
N ILE A 67 9.62 -15.46 -15.02
CA ILE A 67 9.97 -16.20 -13.79
C ILE A 67 11.49 -16.16 -13.50
N LEU A 68 12.33 -16.02 -14.54
CA LEU A 68 13.79 -16.05 -14.44
C LEU A 68 14.47 -14.67 -14.52
N GLN A 69 13.72 -13.57 -14.54
CA GLN A 69 14.29 -12.24 -14.67
C GLN A 69 14.41 -11.55 -13.30
N GLU A 70 15.57 -10.96 -13.05
CA GLU A 70 15.76 -10.05 -11.94
C GLU A 70 14.89 -8.81 -12.14
N ARG A 71 14.35 -8.28 -11.04
CA ARG A 71 13.58 -7.05 -11.05
C ARG A 71 14.07 -6.13 -9.95
N PHE A 72 14.36 -4.90 -10.34
CA PHE A 72 14.73 -3.83 -9.41
C PHE A 72 13.57 -2.85 -9.28
N THR A 73 13.38 -2.30 -8.09
CA THR A 73 12.35 -1.30 -7.84
C THR A 73 12.86 -0.32 -6.81
N VAL A 74 12.68 0.97 -7.07
CA VAL A 74 12.86 2.00 -6.05
C VAL A 74 11.48 2.32 -5.48
N GLY A 75 11.33 2.10 -4.18
CA GLY A 75 10.12 2.44 -3.43
C GLY A 75 10.34 3.68 -2.58
N TYR A 76 9.44 4.65 -2.67
CA TYR A 76 9.35 5.79 -1.75
C TYR A 76 8.07 5.68 -0.94
N PHE A 77 8.19 5.63 0.38
CA PHE A 77 7.07 5.46 1.30
C PHE A 77 6.85 6.75 2.09
N MET A 78 5.81 7.50 1.74
CA MET A 78 5.43 8.73 2.43
C MET A 78 4.57 8.39 3.64
N ARG A 79 4.98 8.89 4.82
CA ARG A 79 4.24 8.76 6.07
C ARG A 79 3.80 10.12 6.57
N ALA A 80 2.69 10.14 7.30
CA ALA A 80 2.32 11.29 8.11
C ALA A 80 3.28 11.42 9.31
N GLU A 81 3.41 12.64 9.82
CA GLU A 81 4.09 12.89 11.08
C GLU A 81 3.46 12.07 12.21
N ASN A 82 4.26 11.56 13.14
CA ASN A 82 3.78 10.62 14.16
C ASN A 82 2.62 11.18 15.00
N THR A 83 2.55 12.50 15.16
CA THR A 83 1.52 13.19 15.94
C THR A 83 0.26 13.54 15.14
N ALA A 84 0.24 13.31 13.82
CA ALA A 84 -0.93 13.56 13.00
C ALA A 84 -2.09 12.65 13.47
N SER A 85 -3.23 13.28 13.80
CA SER A 85 -4.40 12.59 14.34
C SER A 85 -5.50 12.38 13.30
N PHE A 86 -6.19 11.26 13.38
CA PHE A 86 -7.34 10.90 12.54
C PHE A 86 -8.25 9.90 13.25
N LEU A 87 -9.44 9.68 12.68
CA LEU A 87 -10.33 8.60 13.10
C LEU A 87 -9.85 7.29 12.48
N GLY A 88 -9.51 6.33 13.33
CA GLY A 88 -9.05 5.00 12.94
C GLY A 88 -10.19 4.13 12.41
N ARG A 89 -9.92 2.82 12.31
CA ARG A 89 -10.82 1.88 11.63
C ARG A 89 -12.15 1.69 12.36
N GLU A 90 -12.13 1.73 13.69
CA GLU A 90 -13.30 1.55 14.56
C GLU A 90 -13.89 2.90 15.01
N GLY A 91 -13.48 4.00 14.38
CA GLY A 91 -13.90 5.36 14.73
C GLY A 91 -13.21 5.94 15.95
N GLU A 92 -12.16 5.30 16.45
CA GLU A 92 -11.34 5.77 17.55
C GLU A 92 -10.42 6.93 17.12
N ASN A 93 -10.24 7.93 17.97
CA ASN A 93 -9.18 8.92 17.74
C ASN A 93 -7.83 8.26 17.97
N THR A 94 -6.97 8.29 16.96
CA THR A 94 -5.61 7.76 17.03
C THR A 94 -4.61 8.70 16.35
N THR A 95 -3.33 8.37 16.43
CA THR A 95 -2.24 9.08 15.75
C THR A 95 -1.55 8.16 14.74
N ALA A 96 -0.90 8.75 13.75
CA ALA A 96 -0.12 8.00 12.76
C ALA A 96 0.96 7.11 13.41
N GLY A 97 1.60 7.60 14.49
CA GLY A 97 2.59 6.83 15.25
C GLY A 97 1.97 5.61 15.94
N SER A 98 0.89 5.82 16.71
CA SER A 98 0.21 4.72 17.42
C SER A 98 -0.33 3.68 16.44
N TRP A 99 -1.01 4.12 15.37
CA TRP A 99 -1.54 3.23 14.34
C TRP A 99 -0.45 2.34 13.74
N HIS A 100 0.70 2.94 13.43
CA HIS A 100 1.82 2.22 12.86
C HIS A 100 2.36 1.14 13.81
N ASP A 101 2.58 1.49 15.08
CA ASP A 101 3.14 0.59 16.09
C ASP A 101 2.19 -0.57 16.39
N ASP A 102 0.89 -0.30 16.53
CA ASP A 102 -0.12 -1.31 16.82
C ASP A 102 -0.26 -2.30 15.65
N LYS A 103 -0.21 -1.81 14.41
CA LYS A 103 -0.20 -2.66 13.21
C LYS A 103 1.08 -3.49 13.08
N LEU A 104 2.25 -2.93 13.37
CA LEU A 104 3.51 -3.69 13.31
C LEU A 104 3.50 -4.84 14.32
N LYS A 105 3.03 -4.60 15.56
CA LYS A 105 2.87 -5.66 16.56
C LYS A 105 1.93 -6.76 16.06
N ALA A 106 0.81 -6.39 15.44
CA ALA A 106 -0.12 -7.36 14.86
C ALA A 106 0.48 -8.21 13.73
N TYR A 107 1.46 -7.69 12.99
CA TYR A 107 2.19 -8.46 11.97
C TYR A 107 3.25 -9.40 12.55
N GLN A 108 3.88 -9.05 13.68
CA GLN A 108 4.86 -9.89 14.36
C GLN A 108 4.24 -11.08 15.09
N LEU A 109 2.93 -11.04 15.34
CA LEU A 109 2.17 -12.10 16.03
C LEU A 109 1.57 -13.14 15.05
N LYS A 110 1.88 -13.06 13.75
CA LYS A 110 1.43 -14.00 12.71
C LYS A 110 2.61 -14.72 12.06
#